data_AF-A0AAP0ZMY3-F1
#
_entry.id   AF-A0AAP0ZMY3-F1
#
_cell.length_a   1.000
_cell.length_b   1.000
_cell.length_c   1.000
_cell.angle_alpha   90.00
_cell.angle_beta   90.00
_cell.angle_gamma   90.00
#
_symmetry.space_group_name_H-M   'P 1'
#
loop_
_entity.id
_entity.type
_entity.pdbx_description
1 polymer ?
#
loop_
_entity_poly.entity_id
_entity_poly.type
_entity_poly.pdbx_seq_one_letter_code
_entity_poly.pdbx_strand_id
1 'polypeptide(L)'
;LSVGALLADRAYDASARVIEPMQRQGTQIVIPSHPTRKVQRDYDRVLYKDRHLIENFFAKLKQYRAIATRYDKTACNFLGAIYWIASVILLN
;
A
#
# COMPACT_ATOMS: atom_id res chain seq x y z
N LEU A 1 9.72 6.16 14.37
CA LEU A 1 9.90 5.19 13.27
C LEU A 1 10.39 5.96 12.06
N SER A 2 11.65 5.77 11.65
CA SER A 2 12.13 6.28 10.36
C SER A 2 11.60 5.37 9.25
N VAL A 3 10.98 5.94 8.23
CA VAL A 3 10.49 5.18 7.07
C VAL A 3 11.60 5.18 6.03
N GLY A 4 12.27 4.03 5.83
CA GLY A 4 13.39 3.93 4.89
C GLY A 4 12.95 4.09 3.43
N ALA A 5 11.84 3.45 3.06
CA ALA A 5 11.29 3.53 1.71
C ALA A 5 9.76 3.50 1.72
N LEU A 6 9.14 4.23 0.78
CA LEU A 6 7.71 4.23 0.51
C LEU A 6 7.45 3.45 -0.78
N LEU A 7 6.85 2.28 -0.62
CA LEU A 7 6.32 1.45 -1.70
C LEU A 7 4.84 1.77 -1.90
N ALA A 8 4.47 2.26 -3.08
CA ALA A 8 3.07 2.50 -3.39
C ALA A 8 2.78 2.31 -4.88
N ASP A 9 1.49 2.14 -5.19
CA ASP A 9 1.04 2.07 -6.57
C ASP A 9 1.23 3.40 -7.31
N ARG A 10 1.32 3.34 -8.63
CA ARG A 10 1.44 4.50 -9.52
C ARG A 10 0.37 5.56 -9.26
N ALA A 11 -0.85 5.16 -8.86
CA ALA A 11 -1.91 6.11 -8.52
C ALA A 11 -1.53 7.08 -7.36
N TYR A 12 -0.51 6.74 -6.56
CA TYR A 12 0.02 7.58 -5.49
C TYR A 12 1.15 8.52 -5.94
N ASP A 13 1.38 8.68 -7.25
CA ASP A 13 2.30 9.67 -7.84
C ASP A 13 1.75 11.11 -7.74
N ALA A 14 1.41 11.53 -6.52
CA ALA A 14 0.92 12.87 -6.20
C ALA A 14 2.04 13.69 -5.56
N SER A 15 2.57 14.67 -6.30
CA SER A 15 3.75 15.45 -5.88
C SER A 15 3.53 16.16 -4.53
N ALA A 16 2.53 17.02 -4.43
CA ALA A 16 2.25 17.81 -3.23
C ALA A 16 1.76 16.98 -2.03
N ARG A 17 0.97 15.92 -2.29
CA ARG A 17 0.29 15.17 -1.23
C ARG A 17 1.13 14.01 -0.66
N VAL A 18 1.97 13.38 -1.50
CA VAL A 18 2.67 12.14 -1.15
C VAL A 18 4.17 12.31 -1.28
N ILE A 19 4.67 12.77 -2.43
CA ILE A 19 6.11 12.75 -2.73
C ILE A 19 6.86 13.79 -1.88
N GLU A 20 6.45 15.05 -1.92
CA GLU A 20 7.15 16.14 -1.24
C GLU A 20 7.16 15.98 0.30
N PRO A 21 6.05 15.58 0.97
CA PRO A 21 6.09 15.32 2.41
C PRO A 21 7.01 14.16 2.79
N MET A 22 7.03 13.10 1.99
CA MET A 22 7.85 11.91 2.27
C MET A 22 9.33 12.17 1.99
N GLN A 23 9.65 12.93 0.94
CA GLN A 23 11.01 13.40 0.67
C GLN A 23 11.53 14.31 1.79
N ARG A 24 10.68 15.21 2.32
CA ARG A 24 11.03 16.04 3.49
C ARG A 24 11.34 15.23 4.74
N GLN A 25 10.78 14.02 4.85
CA GLN A 25 11.05 13.07 5.93
C GLN A 25 12.29 12.18 5.66
N GLY A 26 12.94 12.33 4.51
CA GLY A 26 14.10 11.52 4.11
C GLY A 26 13.72 10.12 3.59
N THR A 27 12.44 9.88 3.30
CA THR A 27 11.95 8.59 2.82
C THR A 27 12.26 8.40 1.33
N GLN A 28 12.86 7.26 0.96
CA GLN A 28 13.06 6.91 -0.45
C GLN A 28 11.71 6.63 -1.12
N ILE A 29 11.41 7.28 -2.24
CA ILE A 29 10.14 7.09 -2.93
C ILE A 29 10.26 6.00 -4.00
N VAL A 30 9.62 4.86 -3.78
CA VAL A 30 9.56 3.73 -4.71
C VAL A 30 8.15 3.63 -5.27
N ILE A 31 7.81 4.67 -6.05
CA ILE A 31 6.53 4.79 -6.74
C ILE A 31 6.83 5.06 -8.22
N PRO A 32 6.32 4.24 -9.14
CA PRO A 32 6.45 4.49 -10.57
C PRO A 32 5.81 5.83 -10.93
N SER A 33 6.50 6.58 -11.78
CA SER A 33 5.96 7.84 -12.31
C SER A 33 4.74 7.58 -13.20
N HIS A 34 3.76 8.47 -13.14
CA HIS A 34 2.59 8.43 -13.97
C HIS A 34 2.98 8.68 -15.44
N PRO A 35 2.42 7.94 -16.43
CA PRO A 35 2.82 8.05 -17.83
C PRO A 35 2.61 9.46 -18.41
N THR A 36 1.63 10.22 -17.90
CA THR A 36 1.35 11.59 -18.35
C THR A 36 2.28 12.65 -17.75
N ARG A 37 3.20 12.27 -16.84
CA ARG A 37 4.13 13.20 -16.22
C ARG A 37 5.17 13.65 -17.25
N LYS A 38 5.39 14.97 -17.34
CA LYS A 38 6.40 15.56 -18.25
C LYS A 38 7.81 15.07 -17.94
N VAL A 39 8.12 14.92 -16.65
CA VAL A 39 9.41 14.44 -16.17
C VAL A 39 9.19 13.13 -15.42
N GLN A 40 9.63 12.04 -16.04
CA GLN A 40 9.61 10.71 -15.45
C GLN A 40 10.66 10.64 -14.35
N ARG A 41 10.25 10.26 -13.14
CA ARG A 41 11.17 10.06 -12.03
C ARG A 41 11.73 8.65 -12.07
N ASP A 42 13.02 8.52 -11.79
CA ASP A 42 13.62 7.21 -11.56
C ASP A 42 13.19 6.62 -10.21
N TYR A 43 13.12 5.30 -10.14
CA TYR A 43 12.77 4.58 -8.93
C TYR A 43 13.42 3.21 -8.92
N ASP A 44 13.65 2.67 -7.73
CA ASP A 44 14.20 1.33 -7.58
C ASP A 44 13.18 0.28 -8.02
N ARG A 45 13.39 -0.28 -9.22
CA ARG A 45 12.53 -1.31 -9.79
C ARG A 45 12.64 -2.64 -9.06
N VAL A 46 13.78 -2.93 -8.44
CA VAL A 46 13.98 -4.16 -7.67
C VAL A 46 13.15 -4.08 -6.40
N LEU A 47 13.28 -2.97 -5.65
CA LEU A 47 12.48 -2.78 -4.45
C LEU A 47 10.98 -2.69 -4.79
N TYR A 48 10.60 -2.07 -5.91
CA TYR A 48 9.21 -2.01 -6.34
C TYR A 48 8.57 -3.39 -6.56
N LYS A 49 9.35 -4.43 -6.90
CA LYS A 49 8.81 -5.79 -7.05
C LYS A 49 8.19 -6.28 -5.75
N ASP A 50 8.71 -5.90 -4.59
CA ASP A 50 8.20 -6.34 -3.28
C ASP A 50 6.75 -5.90 -3.00
N ARG A 51 6.21 -4.97 -3.81
CA ARG A 51 4.78 -4.65 -3.83
C ARG A 51 3.89 -5.88 -4.04
N HIS A 52 4.38 -6.93 -4.71
CA HIS A 52 3.65 -8.19 -4.87
C HIS A 52 3.29 -8.83 -3.51
N LEU A 53 4.09 -8.64 -2.46
CA LEU A 53 3.80 -9.13 -1.11
C LEU A 53 2.55 -8.46 -0.53
N ILE A 54 2.41 -7.15 -0.76
CA ILE A 54 1.25 -6.36 -0.36
C ILE A 54 0.02 -6.82 -1.14
N GLU A 55 0.14 -7.03 -2.46
CA GLU A 55 -0.95 -7.56 -3.28
C GLU A 55 -1.39 -8.95 -2.84
N ASN A 56 -0.44 -9.85 -2.55
CA ASN A 56 -0.72 -11.19 -2.05
C ASN A 56 -1.45 -11.15 -0.70
N PHE A 57 -1.07 -10.23 0.20
CA PHE A 57 -1.77 -10.02 1.46
C PHE A 57 -3.24 -9.60 1.23
N PHE A 58 -3.48 -8.62 0.35
CA PHE A 58 -4.86 -8.22 0.02
C PHE A 58 -5.65 -9.30 -0.72
N ALA A 59 -4.99 -10.11 -1.55
CA ALA A 59 -5.60 -11.26 -2.19
C ALA A 59 -6.08 -12.27 -1.14
N LYS A 60 -5.24 -12.60 -0.15
CA LYS A 60 -5.60 -13.45 1.00
C LYS A 60 -6.74 -12.85 1.81
N LEU A 61 -6.71 -11.56 2.13
CA LEU A 61 -7.80 -10.88 2.84
C LEU A 61 -9.14 -11.01 2.10
N LYS A 62 -9.12 -10.90 0.77
CA LYS A 62 -10.33 -11.02 -0.06
C LYS A 62 -10.83 -12.45 -0.26
N GLN A 63 -10.08 -13.48 0.16
CA GLN A 63 -10.62 -14.85 0.21
C GLN A 63 -11.76 -14.97 1.23
N TYR A 64 -11.74 -14.12 2.27
CA TYR A 64 -12.80 -14.05 3.26
C TYR A 64 -13.97 -13.24 2.71
N ARG A 65 -15.05 -13.94 2.35
CA ARG A 65 -16.26 -13.34 1.75
C ARG A 65 -16.76 -12.13 2.55
N ALA A 66 -16.84 -12.24 3.88
CA ALA A 66 -17.30 -11.17 4.75
C ALA A 66 -16.50 -9.85 4.57
N ILE A 67 -15.19 -9.95 4.35
CA ILE A 67 -14.32 -8.81 4.06
C ILE A 67 -14.50 -8.32 2.63
N ALA A 68 -14.45 -9.23 1.66
CA ALA A 68 -14.52 -8.89 0.25
C ALA A 68 -15.80 -8.13 -0.13
N THR A 69 -16.94 -8.54 0.45
CA THR A 69 -18.24 -7.92 0.20
C THR A 69 -18.67 -6.92 1.28
N ARG A 70 -17.82 -6.65 2.28
CA ARG A 70 -18.07 -5.72 3.37
C ARG A 70 -19.44 -5.94 4.04
N TYR A 71 -19.63 -7.12 4.63
CA TYR A 71 -20.91 -7.47 5.28
C TYR A 71 -21.18 -6.70 6.57
N ASP A 72 -20.14 -6.24 7.25
CA ASP A 72 -20.28 -5.46 8.47
C ASP A 72 -20.92 -4.09 8.20
N LYS A 73 -22.00 -3.80 8.95
CA LYS A 73 -22.73 -2.52 8.84
C LYS A 73 -21.95 -1.34 9.45
N THR A 74 -21.17 -1.59 10.50
CA THR A 74 -20.40 -0.55 11.21
C THR A 74 -18.94 -0.59 10.80
N ALA A 75 -18.32 0.60 10.68
CA ALA A 75 -16.91 0.71 10.34
C ALA A 75 -16.01 0.04 11.40
N CYS A 76 -16.40 0.11 12.68
CA CYS A 76 -15.65 -0.51 13.78
C CYS A 76 -15.59 -2.04 13.65
N ASN A 77 -16.71 -2.69 13.34
CA ASN A 77 -16.75 -4.14 13.21
C ASN A 77 -15.96 -4.60 11.98
N PHE A 78 -16.10 -3.89 10.86
CA PHE A 78 -15.33 -4.17 9.65
C PHE A 78 -13.82 -4.06 9.90
N LEU A 79 -13.39 -3.00 10.60
CA LEU A 79 -11.99 -2.80 10.95
C LEU A 79 -11.48 -3.90 11.90
N GLY A 80 -12.29 -4.29 12.89
CA GLY A 80 -11.98 -5.41 13.78
C GLY A 80 -11.81 -6.73 13.02
N ALA A 81 -12.69 -7.02 12.06
CA ALA A 81 -12.59 -8.19 11.21
C ALA A 81 -11.31 -8.17 10.34
N ILE A 82 -10.93 -7.01 9.80
CA ILE A 82 -9.65 -6.84 9.08
C ILE A 82 -8.47 -7.17 9.99
N TYR A 83 -8.41 -6.61 11.21
CA TYR A 83 -7.29 -6.87 12.12
C TYR A 83 -7.21 -8.33 12.54
N TRP A 84 -8.36 -8.96 12.79
CA TRP A 84 -8.41 -10.36 13.15
C TRP A 84 -7.84 -11.24 12.04
N ILE A 85 -8.33 -11.07 10.81
CA ILE A 85 -7.86 -11.85 9.65
C ILE A 85 -6.41 -11.51 9.31
N ALA A 86 -5.99 -10.24 9.42
CA ALA A 86 -4.60 -9.85 9.22
C ALA A 86 -3.66 -10.59 10.19
N SER A 87 -4.09 -10.74 11.44
CA SER A 87 -3.35 -11.50 12.47
C SER A 87 -3.27 -12.98 12.11
N VAL A 88 -4.36 -13.57 11.61
CA VAL A 88 -4.39 -14.96 11.12
C VAL A 88 -3.45 -15.16 9.92
N ILE A 89 -3.44 -14.23 8.97
CA ILE A 89 -2.55 -14.30 7.78
C ILE A 89 -1.07 -14.17 8.19
N LEU A 90 -0.76 -13.40 9.24
CA LEU A 90 0.60 -13.21 9.73
C LEU A 90 1.14 -14.44 10.48
N LEU A 91 0.29 -15.12 11.24
CA LEU A 91 0.67 -16.27 12.07
C LEU A 91 0.80 -17.59 11.30
N ASN A 92 0.38 -17.62 10.04
CA ASN A 92 0.24 -18.82 9.21
C ASN A 92 1.20 -18.79 8.02
#